data_AF-A0A507DCD6-F1
#
_entry.id   AF-A0A507DCD6-F1
#
_cell.length_a   1.000
_cell.length_b   1.000
_cell.length_c   1.000
_cell.angle_alpha   90.00
_cell.angle_beta   90.00
_cell.angle_gamma   90.00
#
_symmetry.space_group_name_H-M   'P 1'
#
loop_
_entity.id
_entity.type
_entity.pdbx_description
1 polymer ?
#
loop_
_entity_poly.entity_id
_entity_poly.type
_entity_poly.pdbx_seq_one_letter_code
_entity_poly.pdbx_strand_id
1 'polypeptide(L)'
;MVRPQLQRRTIRSQHPPGYKPLNFLQIDCDMSGKKPFKPKPEIVAEFIVQLKESNSDASAYLTVYPFQGLDWATTSQVNLILRVTMVQVEEKSIEMQRTAKQASKVLRVESMQKDIVRVEYAVRGEIAIRAEELRKQLSVSPNSLPFTRITNCNIGNPQQLAQRPITFFRQVAALVDYPDLLRSESDLFKPDARERAAKYLAAIGSAGAYSHSQGVPIVRREVADFIEKRDGFAADPENIFLTAGASPAVQLVLNSLISHPKVGIMIPIPQYPLYTASIALFNGTAVPYYLDEAKNWGLSKEELARSLSKARSEGVEVRALCIINPGNPTGQCLSLENMNEVVEFCKKENIVLLADEVYQTNIYKPAERPFHSFKKVVKSKGPEYDNFELISFHSVSKGMVGECGRRGGYFECTNIDPE
;
A
#
# COMPACT_ATOMS: atom_id res chain seq x y z
N MET A 1 27.90 -0.09 -56.87
CA MET A 1 29.33 0.20 -56.61
C MET A 1 29.39 1.68 -56.29
N VAL A 2 29.81 2.21 -55.14
CA VAL A 2 30.62 1.74 -54.00
C VAL A 2 30.10 2.48 -52.75
N ARG A 3 29.97 1.78 -51.62
CA ARG A 3 29.65 2.37 -50.31
C ARG A 3 30.90 3.03 -49.72
N PRO A 4 30.86 4.24 -49.15
CA PRO A 4 31.96 4.74 -48.32
C PRO A 4 31.95 4.00 -46.98
N GLN A 5 33.04 3.28 -46.71
CA GLN A 5 33.29 2.54 -45.47
C GLN A 5 33.63 3.50 -44.33
N LEU A 6 32.95 3.37 -43.19
CA LEU A 6 33.44 3.85 -41.90
C LEU A 6 34.68 3.02 -41.51
N GLN A 7 35.87 3.61 -41.56
CA GLN A 7 37.04 3.04 -40.88
C GLN A 7 37.08 3.56 -39.43
N ARG A 8 36.69 2.71 -38.47
CA ARG A 8 37.10 2.84 -37.08
C ARG A 8 38.62 2.58 -37.00
N ARG A 9 39.42 3.60 -36.77
CA ARG A 9 40.81 3.42 -36.31
C ARG A 9 40.84 3.42 -34.78
N THR A 10 40.96 2.22 -34.21
CA THR A 10 41.33 2.01 -32.81
C THR A 10 42.82 2.26 -32.66
N ILE A 11 43.23 3.43 -32.14
CA ILE A 11 44.61 3.62 -31.69
C ILE A 11 44.72 2.95 -30.33
N ARG A 12 45.35 1.76 -30.29
CA ARG A 12 45.71 1.07 -29.06
C ARG A 12 46.82 1.87 -28.37
N SER A 13 46.57 2.43 -27.19
CA SER A 13 47.68 2.87 -26.33
C SER A 13 48.39 1.63 -25.78
N GLN A 14 49.68 1.52 -26.05
CA GLN A 14 50.54 0.55 -25.38
C GLN A 14 51.02 1.19 -24.08
N HIS A 15 50.43 0.78 -22.94
CA HIS A 15 51.01 1.06 -21.62
C HIS A 15 51.62 -0.22 -21.06
N PRO A 16 52.83 -0.18 -20.47
CA PRO A 16 53.36 -1.31 -19.71
C PRO A 16 52.43 -1.66 -18.53
N PRO A 17 52.27 -2.93 -18.16
CA PRO A 17 51.35 -3.34 -17.11
C PRO A 17 51.80 -2.80 -15.75
N GLY A 18 50.95 -2.03 -15.06
CA GLY A 18 51.20 -1.51 -13.71
C GLY A 18 50.93 -0.02 -13.51
N TYR A 19 50.72 0.76 -14.57
CA TYR A 19 50.45 2.20 -14.48
C TYR A 19 49.00 2.52 -14.89
N LYS A 20 48.26 3.22 -14.03
CA LYS A 20 46.93 3.77 -14.37
C LYS A 20 47.11 4.96 -15.34
N PRO A 21 46.24 5.13 -16.34
CA PRO A 21 46.31 6.28 -17.23
C PRO A 21 46.06 7.57 -16.45
N LEU A 22 47.00 8.51 -16.52
CA LEU A 22 46.78 9.89 -16.08
C LEU A 22 45.86 10.57 -17.09
N ASN A 23 44.85 11.30 -16.60
CA ASN A 23 43.97 12.10 -17.44
C ASN A 23 44.82 13.07 -18.28
N PHE A 24 44.80 12.92 -19.59
CA PHE A 24 45.45 13.88 -20.48
C PHE A 24 44.66 15.18 -20.45
N LEU A 25 45.30 16.28 -20.04
CA LEU A 25 44.77 17.62 -20.21
C LEU A 25 45.32 18.15 -21.55
N GLN A 26 44.48 18.18 -22.59
CA GLN A 26 44.81 18.85 -23.85
C GLN A 26 44.44 20.34 -23.70
N ILE A 27 45.41 21.23 -23.89
CA ILE A 27 45.19 22.68 -23.93
C ILE A 27 45.47 23.13 -25.36
N ASP A 28 44.43 23.56 -26.08
CA ASP A 28 44.55 24.14 -27.41
C ASP A 28 44.71 25.67 -27.26
N CYS A 29 45.83 26.24 -27.74
CA CYS A 29 46.04 27.68 -27.79
C CYS A 29 45.80 28.19 -29.22
N ASP A 30 44.75 28.99 -29.40
CA ASP A 30 44.46 29.68 -30.67
C ASP A 30 45.33 30.94 -30.80
N MET A 31 46.14 31.00 -31.86
CA MET A 31 47.04 32.12 -32.17
C MET A 31 46.58 32.92 -33.40
N SER A 32 45.28 32.87 -33.73
CA SER A 32 44.69 33.63 -34.83
C SER A 32 44.37 35.09 -34.44
N GLY A 33 45.40 35.88 -34.14
CA GLY A 33 45.27 37.30 -33.82
C GLY A 33 46.44 38.13 -34.37
N LYS A 34 46.37 38.55 -35.63
CA LYS A 34 47.36 39.48 -36.22
C LYS A 34 47.11 40.91 -35.73
N LYS A 35 47.97 41.41 -34.82
CA LYS A 35 48.65 42.71 -34.93
C LYS A 35 49.89 42.73 -34.01
N PRO A 36 50.97 43.44 -34.39
CA PRO A 36 52.32 43.07 -34.00
C PRO A 36 52.75 43.76 -32.70
N PHE A 37 53.09 42.98 -31.68
CA PHE A 37 53.91 43.45 -30.58
C PHE A 37 54.99 42.41 -30.27
N LYS A 38 56.26 42.80 -30.43
CA LYS A 38 57.44 42.07 -29.94
C LYS A 38 57.46 42.27 -28.42
N PRO A 39 57.40 41.20 -27.62
CA PRO A 39 58.54 40.31 -27.42
C PRO A 39 58.19 38.83 -27.64
N LYS A 40 59.22 37.96 -27.62
CA LYS A 40 59.12 36.51 -27.86
C LYS A 40 57.94 35.89 -27.09
N PRO A 41 57.08 35.07 -27.70
CA PRO A 41 56.03 34.37 -26.95
C PRO A 41 56.69 33.39 -25.98
N GLU A 42 56.69 33.73 -24.69
CA GLU A 42 56.98 32.79 -23.62
C GLU A 42 55.72 31.97 -23.38
N ILE A 43 55.79 30.66 -23.59
CA ILE A 43 54.74 29.74 -23.20
C ILE A 43 55.08 29.28 -21.79
N VAL A 44 54.34 29.78 -20.80
CA VAL A 44 54.40 29.29 -19.42
C VAL A 44 53.32 28.23 -19.26
N ALA A 45 53.72 26.98 -19.07
CA ALA A 45 52.82 25.89 -18.70
C ALA A 45 53.05 25.58 -17.21
N GLU A 46 52.01 25.79 -16.41
CA GLU A 46 52.05 25.55 -14.96
C GLU A 46 51.40 24.18 -14.66
N PHE A 47 52.12 23.31 -13.98
CA PHE A 47 51.64 21.97 -13.60
C PHE A 47 51.66 21.82 -12.09
N ILE A 48 50.53 21.43 -11.51
CA ILE A 48 50.44 21.01 -10.10
C ILE A 48 50.44 19.48 -10.09
N VAL A 49 51.49 18.87 -9.53
CA VAL A 49 51.61 17.42 -9.38
C VAL A 49 51.37 17.04 -7.93
N GLN A 50 50.31 16.26 -7.67
CA GLN A 50 50.06 15.66 -6.35
C GLN A 50 50.71 14.28 -6.26
N LEU A 51 51.64 14.09 -5.32
CA LEU A 51 52.23 12.80 -5.02
C LEU A 51 51.52 12.17 -3.82
N LYS A 52 51.16 10.89 -3.95
CA LYS A 52 50.61 10.08 -2.87
C LYS A 52 51.74 9.19 -2.36
N GLU A 53 52.25 9.50 -1.17
CA GLU A 53 53.24 8.74 -0.39
C GLU A 53 54.70 8.73 -0.88
N SER A 54 55.60 8.56 0.10
CA SER A 54 57.02 8.86 0.11
C SER A 54 57.89 7.86 -0.68
N ASN A 55 57.93 7.98 -2.00
CA ASN A 55 59.04 7.41 -2.79
C ASN A 55 59.75 8.51 -3.57
N SER A 56 61.02 8.71 -3.22
CA SER A 56 61.97 9.61 -3.85
C SER A 56 62.38 9.09 -5.22
N ASP A 57 61.62 9.45 -6.26
CA ASP A 57 62.07 9.76 -7.63
C ASP A 57 60.85 9.78 -8.55
N ALA A 58 60.33 10.98 -8.84
CA ALA A 58 59.29 11.18 -9.84
C ALA A 58 59.85 12.01 -10.99
N SER A 59 60.03 11.39 -12.16
CA SER A 59 60.41 12.06 -13.40
C SER A 59 59.17 12.32 -14.26
N ALA A 60 58.89 13.58 -14.61
CA ALA A 60 57.86 13.92 -15.58
C ALA A 60 58.49 14.13 -16.97
N TYR A 61 57.93 13.48 -18.00
CA TYR A 61 58.35 13.66 -19.39
C TYR A 61 57.32 14.50 -20.14
N LEU A 62 57.73 15.66 -20.66
CA LEU A 62 56.90 16.50 -21.52
C LEU A 62 57.22 16.19 -22.99
N THR A 63 56.22 15.74 -23.75
CA THR A 63 56.33 15.58 -25.21
C THR A 63 55.51 16.66 -25.89
N VAL A 64 56.16 17.54 -26.66
CA VAL A 64 55.50 18.61 -27.42
C VAL A 64 55.34 18.15 -28.87
N TYR A 65 54.11 18.13 -29.38
CA TYR A 65 53.83 17.80 -30.77
C TYR A 65 53.62 19.08 -31.60
N PRO A 66 54.19 19.19 -32.81
CA PRO A 66 53.94 20.34 -33.68
C PRO A 66 52.52 20.29 -34.26
N PHE A 67 51.83 21.44 -34.22
CA PHE A 67 50.51 21.60 -34.84
C PHE A 67 50.66 21.59 -36.38
N GLN A 68 49.88 20.78 -37.08
CA GLN A 68 49.94 20.69 -38.54
C GLN A 68 49.43 21.99 -39.18
N GLY A 69 50.29 22.68 -39.94
CA GLY A 69 49.90 23.83 -40.77
C GLY A 69 50.74 25.11 -40.66
N LEU A 70 51.83 25.12 -39.88
CA LEU A 70 52.76 26.26 -39.77
C LEU A 70 54.16 25.91 -40.32
N ASP A 71 54.61 26.68 -41.30
CA ASP A 71 55.95 26.60 -41.90
C ASP A 71 56.97 27.34 -40.99
N TRP A 72 57.92 26.60 -40.40
CA TRP A 72 58.74 27.07 -39.26
C TRP A 72 60.14 27.58 -39.65
N ALA A 73 60.38 27.86 -40.93
CA ALA A 73 61.70 28.27 -41.43
C ALA A 73 62.23 29.64 -40.93
N THR A 74 61.46 30.43 -40.14
CA THR A 74 61.93 31.76 -39.68
C THR A 74 61.55 32.14 -38.24
N THR A 75 61.35 31.18 -37.31
CA THR A 75 61.11 31.51 -35.89
C THR A 75 62.17 30.90 -34.98
N SER A 76 63.09 31.76 -34.56
CA SER A 76 64.21 31.47 -33.66
C SER A 76 63.72 31.24 -32.23
N GLN A 77 64.11 30.11 -31.62
CA GLN A 77 64.09 29.78 -30.18
C GLN A 77 62.86 30.21 -29.38
N VAL A 78 61.98 29.25 -29.08
CA VAL A 78 60.97 29.39 -28.00
C VAL A 78 61.60 28.93 -26.69
N ASN A 79 61.62 29.79 -25.68
CA ASN A 79 61.98 29.42 -24.32
C ASN A 79 60.75 28.84 -23.62
N LEU A 80 60.84 27.59 -23.16
CA LEU A 80 59.83 26.99 -22.30
C LEU A 80 60.32 27.08 -20.85
N ILE A 81 59.58 27.80 -20.00
CA ILE A 81 59.86 27.86 -18.56
C ILE A 81 58.84 26.94 -17.88
N LEU A 82 59.31 25.81 -17.37
CA LEU A 82 58.51 24.92 -16.51
C LEU A 82 58.69 25.37 -15.05
N ARG A 83 57.61 25.82 -14.42
CA ARG A 83 57.54 25.93 -12.95
C ARG A 83 56.76 24.74 -12.41
N VAL A 84 57.43 23.91 -11.63
CA VAL A 84 56.82 22.81 -10.89
C VAL A 84 56.81 23.20 -9.42
N THR A 85 55.62 23.41 -8.87
CA THR A 85 55.44 23.66 -7.44
C THR A 85 55.06 22.35 -6.76
N MET A 86 56.00 21.80 -5.99
CA MET A 86 55.74 20.65 -5.12
C MET A 86 54.99 21.13 -3.88
N VAL A 87 53.75 20.69 -3.69
CA VAL A 87 53.00 20.96 -2.45
C VAL A 87 52.97 19.69 -1.62
N GLN A 88 53.72 19.69 -0.51
CA GLN A 88 53.60 18.67 0.51
C GLN A 88 52.32 18.97 1.30
N VAL A 89 51.28 18.17 1.10
CA VAL A 89 50.09 18.25 1.94
C VAL A 89 50.40 17.47 3.21
N GLU A 90 50.77 18.17 4.27
CA GLU A 90 50.64 17.61 5.62
C GLU A 90 49.16 17.35 5.85
N GLU A 91 48.77 16.07 5.91
CA GLU A 91 47.50 15.69 6.51
C GLU A 91 47.55 16.08 7.99
N LYS A 92 47.18 17.33 8.29
CA LYS A 92 46.60 17.63 9.59
C LYS A 92 45.38 16.73 9.68
N SER A 93 45.50 15.71 10.53
CA SER A 93 44.44 14.84 10.98
C SER A 93 43.35 15.67 11.65
N ILE A 94 42.53 16.32 10.83
CA ILE A 94 41.12 16.42 11.13
C ILE A 94 40.66 14.97 10.99
N GLU A 95 40.69 14.27 12.11
CA GLU A 95 39.93 13.05 12.29
C GLU A 95 38.45 13.46 12.20
N MET A 96 37.99 13.77 10.98
CA MET A 96 36.62 13.48 10.62
C MET A 96 36.51 12.00 10.93
N GLN A 97 35.79 11.68 12.00
CA GLN A 97 35.20 10.38 12.23
C GLN A 97 34.23 10.08 11.07
N ARG A 98 34.75 10.00 9.85
CA ARG A 98 34.28 9.05 8.85
C ARG A 98 34.86 7.71 9.31
N THR A 99 34.35 7.22 10.44
CA THR A 99 34.06 5.79 10.47
C THR A 99 33.29 5.58 9.18
N ALA A 100 33.83 4.75 8.28
CA ALA A 100 33.02 4.15 7.25
C ALA A 100 31.94 3.40 8.02
N LYS A 101 30.84 4.09 8.33
CA LYS A 101 29.65 3.52 8.95
C LYS A 101 29.18 2.58 7.87
N GLN A 102 29.66 1.33 7.95
CA GLN A 102 29.33 0.25 7.04
C GLN A 102 27.83 0.36 6.85
N ALA A 103 27.39 0.74 5.64
CA ALA A 103 26.05 1.29 5.44
C ALA A 103 25.03 0.31 6.02
N SER A 104 24.60 0.58 7.25
CA SER A 104 23.72 -0.33 7.96
C SER A 104 22.36 -0.07 7.36
N LYS A 105 21.73 -1.13 6.85
CA LYS A 105 20.35 -1.05 6.34
C LYS A 105 19.51 -0.20 7.29
N VAL A 106 18.88 0.85 6.75
CA VAL A 106 18.10 1.84 7.52
C VAL A 106 16.83 1.21 8.09
N LEU A 107 16.18 0.33 7.31
CA LEU A 107 15.01 -0.43 7.73
C LEU A 107 15.43 -1.79 8.29
N ARG A 108 15.33 -1.95 9.61
CA ARG A 108 15.55 -3.20 10.37
C ARG A 108 14.47 -3.29 11.45
N VAL A 109 14.26 -4.48 12.02
CA VAL A 109 13.25 -4.67 13.07
C VAL A 109 13.45 -3.69 14.23
N GLU A 110 14.70 -3.39 14.58
CA GLU A 110 15.06 -2.47 15.67
C GLU A 110 14.79 -1.00 15.35
N SER A 111 14.77 -0.63 14.07
CA SER A 111 14.50 0.74 13.60
C SER A 111 13.10 0.95 13.05
N MET A 112 12.29 -0.12 12.98
CA MET A 112 10.89 -0.06 12.57
C MET A 112 10.04 0.63 13.63
N GLN A 113 8.93 1.20 13.17
CA GLN A 113 7.87 1.70 14.05
C GLN A 113 7.40 0.54 14.95
N LYS A 114 7.45 0.75 16.27
CA LYS A 114 7.31 -0.33 17.26
C LYS A 114 5.94 -1.01 17.21
N ASP A 115 4.90 -0.29 16.82
CA ASP A 115 3.55 -0.83 16.77
C ASP A 115 3.38 -1.78 15.57
N ILE A 116 3.99 -1.48 14.42
CA ILE A 116 4.08 -2.40 13.26
C ILE A 116 4.74 -3.72 13.67
N VAL A 117 5.78 -3.68 14.51
CA VAL A 117 6.47 -4.90 14.99
C VAL A 117 5.57 -5.76 15.87
N ARG A 118 4.59 -5.15 16.57
CA ARG A 118 3.63 -5.83 17.44
C ARG A 118 2.40 -6.37 16.70
N VAL A 119 2.19 -5.98 15.44
CA VAL A 119 1.02 -6.41 14.67
C VAL A 119 1.14 -7.88 14.29
N GLU A 120 0.19 -8.69 14.75
CA GLU A 120 0.03 -10.08 14.33
C GLU A 120 -1.25 -10.24 13.49
N TYR A 121 -1.13 -10.86 12.31
CA TYR A 121 -2.26 -11.15 11.43
C TYR A 121 -2.26 -12.62 10.99
N ALA A 122 -2.85 -13.48 11.83
CA ALA A 122 -2.74 -14.94 11.74
C ALA A 122 -3.32 -15.57 10.45
N VAL A 123 -4.26 -14.91 9.75
CA VAL A 123 -4.94 -15.48 8.55
C VAL A 123 -3.95 -15.82 7.41
N ARG A 124 -2.78 -15.17 7.40
CA ARG A 124 -1.67 -15.46 6.47
C ARG A 124 -0.34 -15.71 7.21
N GLY A 125 -0.41 -16.22 8.43
CA GLY A 125 0.75 -16.50 9.28
C GLY A 125 1.51 -17.78 8.89
N GLU A 126 2.16 -18.39 9.86
CA GLU A 126 3.08 -19.53 9.69
C GLU A 126 2.47 -20.72 8.92
N ILE A 127 1.21 -21.06 9.18
CA ILE A 127 0.53 -22.16 8.47
C ILE A 127 0.43 -21.89 6.97
N ALA A 128 0.17 -20.64 6.57
CA ALA A 128 0.10 -20.27 5.15
C ALA A 128 1.48 -20.31 4.49
N ILE A 129 2.53 -19.88 5.22
CA ILE A 129 3.93 -19.98 4.76
C ILE A 129 4.32 -21.44 4.56
N ARG A 130 4.03 -22.29 5.54
CA ARG A 130 4.28 -23.74 5.45
C ARG A 130 3.51 -24.39 4.31
N ALA A 131 2.27 -23.97 4.07
CA ALA A 131 1.50 -24.44 2.91
C ALA A 131 2.21 -24.09 1.59
N GLU A 132 2.78 -22.90 1.42
CA GLU A 132 3.53 -22.55 0.21
C GLU A 132 4.82 -23.37 0.04
N GLU A 133 5.54 -23.65 1.12
CA GLU A 133 6.71 -24.54 1.09
C GLU A 133 6.34 -25.94 0.60
N LEU A 134 5.25 -26.50 1.13
CA LEU A 134 4.74 -27.80 0.74
C LEU A 134 4.25 -27.81 -0.71
N ARG A 135 3.66 -26.71 -1.23
CA ARG A 135 3.34 -26.59 -2.67
C ARG A 135 4.59 -26.63 -3.53
N LYS A 136 5.64 -25.91 -3.14
CA LYS A 136 6.92 -25.93 -3.85
C LYS A 136 7.51 -27.34 -3.83
N GLN A 137 7.47 -28.02 -2.69
CA GLN A 137 7.93 -29.41 -2.57
C GLN A 137 7.17 -30.35 -3.53
N LEU A 138 5.85 -30.26 -3.60
CA LEU A 138 5.03 -31.04 -4.53
C LEU A 138 5.32 -30.71 -6.00
N SER A 139 5.62 -29.45 -6.32
CA SER A 139 5.95 -29.04 -7.70
C SER A 139 7.27 -29.63 -8.19
N VAL A 140 8.24 -29.83 -7.29
CA VAL A 140 9.55 -30.42 -7.59
C VAL A 140 9.49 -31.95 -7.56
N SER A 141 8.82 -32.50 -6.54
CA SER A 141 8.74 -33.93 -6.28
C SER A 141 7.28 -34.33 -5.98
N PRO A 142 6.47 -34.64 -7.02
CA PRO A 142 5.03 -34.88 -6.87
C PRO A 142 4.63 -36.00 -5.89
N ASN A 143 5.51 -36.98 -5.68
CA ASN A 143 5.26 -38.15 -4.80
C ASN A 143 5.96 -38.04 -3.44
N SER A 144 6.50 -36.86 -3.08
CA SER A 144 7.30 -36.68 -1.86
C SER A 144 6.49 -36.54 -0.56
N LEU A 145 5.17 -36.41 -0.66
CA LEU A 145 4.25 -36.23 0.46
C LEU A 145 3.05 -37.18 0.33
N PRO A 146 2.33 -37.49 1.43
CA PRO A 146 1.18 -38.40 1.41
C PRO A 146 -0.08 -37.80 0.74
N PHE A 147 0.03 -36.67 0.05
CA PHE A 147 -1.04 -35.97 -0.65
C PHE A 147 -0.48 -35.30 -1.90
N THR A 148 -1.31 -35.10 -2.92
CA THR A 148 -0.90 -34.56 -4.23
C THR A 148 -1.20 -33.09 -4.42
N ARG A 149 -2.00 -32.49 -3.53
CA ARG A 149 -2.39 -31.08 -3.59
C ARG A 149 -2.68 -30.50 -2.20
N ILE A 150 -2.55 -29.19 -2.10
CA ILE A 150 -2.91 -28.43 -0.89
C ILE A 150 -4.21 -27.66 -1.16
N THR A 151 -5.23 -27.96 -0.36
CA THR A 151 -6.49 -27.24 -0.35
C THR A 151 -6.48 -26.18 0.74
N ASN A 152 -6.66 -24.91 0.38
CA ASN A 152 -6.74 -23.82 1.36
C ASN A 152 -8.12 -23.81 2.03
N CYS A 153 -8.17 -24.23 3.29
CA CYS A 153 -9.35 -24.12 4.16
C CYS A 153 -9.22 -22.99 5.20
N ASN A 154 -8.24 -22.10 5.04
CA ASN A 154 -7.89 -21.05 6.00
C ASN A 154 -8.40 -19.65 5.63
N ILE A 155 -8.88 -19.45 4.39
CA ILE A 155 -9.35 -18.15 3.89
C ILE A 155 -10.70 -18.33 3.22
N GLY A 156 -11.68 -17.50 3.60
CA GLY A 156 -12.95 -17.37 2.89
C GLY A 156 -12.76 -16.73 1.51
N ASN A 157 -12.26 -17.50 0.55
CA ASN A 157 -11.99 -17.09 -0.84
C ASN A 157 -12.79 -17.99 -1.81
N PRO A 158 -14.09 -17.71 -2.02
CA PRO A 158 -15.00 -18.69 -2.61
C PRO A 158 -14.62 -19.13 -4.03
N GLN A 159 -14.14 -18.21 -4.88
CA GLN A 159 -13.77 -18.52 -6.26
C GLN A 159 -12.50 -19.40 -6.36
N GLN A 160 -11.63 -19.38 -5.33
CA GLN A 160 -10.50 -20.33 -5.24
C GLN A 160 -10.96 -21.76 -4.97
N LEU A 161 -12.17 -21.93 -4.40
CA LEU A 161 -12.83 -23.20 -4.17
C LEU A 161 -13.94 -23.47 -5.19
N ALA A 162 -13.76 -22.94 -6.41
CA ALA A 162 -14.61 -23.18 -7.59
C ALA A 162 -16.03 -22.60 -7.56
N GLN A 163 -16.34 -21.63 -6.66
CA GLN A 163 -17.54 -20.82 -6.84
C GLN A 163 -17.46 -20.09 -8.19
N ARG A 164 -18.46 -20.32 -9.05
CA ARG A 164 -18.54 -19.63 -10.34
C ARG A 164 -18.91 -18.16 -10.12
N PRO A 165 -18.27 -17.20 -10.80
CA PRO A 165 -18.66 -15.80 -10.71
C PRO A 165 -20.06 -15.60 -11.30
N ILE A 166 -20.81 -14.64 -10.75
CA ILE A 166 -22.11 -14.27 -11.29
C ILE A 166 -21.93 -13.56 -12.63
N THR A 167 -22.50 -14.13 -13.71
CA THR A 167 -22.30 -13.69 -15.09
C THR A 167 -22.69 -12.23 -15.31
N PHE A 168 -23.81 -11.78 -14.74
CA PHE A 168 -24.30 -10.40 -14.89
C PHE A 168 -23.24 -9.37 -14.46
N PHE A 169 -22.62 -9.54 -13.29
CA PHE A 169 -21.58 -8.62 -12.81
C PHE A 169 -20.35 -8.60 -13.72
N ARG A 170 -19.96 -9.76 -14.26
CA ARG A 170 -18.82 -9.87 -15.19
C ARG A 170 -19.11 -9.21 -16.53
N GLN A 171 -20.33 -9.35 -17.05
CA GLN A 171 -20.76 -8.69 -18.28
C GLN A 171 -20.77 -7.17 -18.13
N VAL A 172 -21.38 -6.65 -17.06
CA VAL A 172 -21.40 -5.21 -16.78
C VAL A 172 -19.98 -4.66 -16.63
N ALA A 173 -19.12 -5.31 -15.83
CA ALA A 173 -17.75 -4.86 -15.63
C ALA A 173 -16.95 -4.86 -16.96
N ALA A 174 -17.06 -5.91 -17.77
CA ALA A 174 -16.36 -5.97 -19.05
C ALA A 174 -16.82 -4.88 -20.03
N LEU A 175 -18.12 -4.55 -20.06
CA LEU A 175 -18.67 -3.48 -20.89
C LEU A 175 -18.23 -2.09 -20.39
N VAL A 176 -18.11 -1.90 -19.08
CA VAL A 176 -17.62 -0.64 -18.49
C VAL A 176 -16.11 -0.48 -18.72
N ASP A 177 -15.33 -1.55 -18.60
CA ASP A 177 -13.88 -1.55 -18.84
C ASP A 177 -13.53 -1.39 -20.33
N TYR A 178 -14.37 -1.93 -21.24
CA TYR A 178 -14.21 -1.76 -22.68
C TYR A 178 -15.52 -1.31 -23.38
N PRO A 179 -15.84 0.00 -23.33
CA PRO A 179 -17.11 0.55 -23.81
C PRO A 179 -17.42 0.33 -25.29
N ASP A 180 -16.42 0.13 -26.16
CA ASP A 180 -16.65 -0.12 -27.59
C ASP A 180 -17.46 -1.41 -27.82
N LEU A 181 -17.46 -2.35 -26.86
CA LEU A 181 -18.29 -3.56 -26.89
C LEU A 181 -19.79 -3.26 -26.87
N LEU A 182 -20.22 -2.10 -26.36
CA LEU A 182 -21.63 -1.69 -26.39
C LEU A 182 -22.14 -1.48 -27.83
N ARG A 183 -21.25 -1.15 -28.77
CA ARG A 183 -21.58 -1.00 -30.20
C ARG A 183 -21.64 -2.33 -30.95
N SER A 184 -21.20 -3.42 -30.32
CA SER A 184 -21.25 -4.74 -30.94
C SER A 184 -22.69 -5.27 -30.98
N GLU A 185 -23.08 -5.87 -32.11
CA GLU A 185 -24.34 -6.62 -32.28
C GLU A 185 -24.28 -8.03 -31.67
N SER A 186 -23.26 -8.32 -30.86
CA SER A 186 -23.05 -9.65 -30.28
C SER A 186 -24.10 -10.00 -29.22
N ASP A 187 -24.61 -11.22 -29.27
CA ASP A 187 -25.53 -11.80 -28.28
C ASP A 187 -24.84 -12.26 -26.98
N LEU A 188 -23.50 -12.12 -26.91
CA LEU A 188 -22.68 -12.48 -25.73
C LEU A 188 -23.05 -11.66 -24.49
N PHE A 189 -23.51 -10.41 -24.66
CA PHE A 189 -23.89 -9.50 -23.57
C PHE A 189 -25.41 -9.33 -23.52
N LYS A 190 -26.00 -9.62 -22.36
CA LYS A 190 -27.45 -9.54 -22.18
C LYS A 190 -27.95 -8.08 -22.17
N PRO A 191 -29.21 -7.81 -22.61
CA PRO A 191 -29.71 -6.44 -22.75
C PRO A 191 -29.66 -5.63 -21.44
N ASP A 192 -29.99 -6.25 -20.32
CA ASP A 192 -29.94 -5.66 -18.98
C ASP A 192 -28.51 -5.32 -18.53
N ALA A 193 -27.52 -6.15 -18.88
CA ALA A 193 -26.11 -5.86 -18.63
C ALA A 193 -25.61 -4.67 -19.47
N ARG A 194 -26.03 -4.58 -20.74
CA ARG A 194 -25.73 -3.44 -21.63
C ARG A 194 -26.35 -2.15 -21.11
N GLU A 195 -27.62 -2.20 -20.73
CA GLU A 195 -28.33 -1.06 -20.15
C GLU A 195 -27.63 -0.57 -18.87
N ARG A 196 -27.28 -1.49 -17.96
CA ARG A 196 -26.58 -1.16 -16.72
C ARG A 196 -25.20 -0.53 -16.98
N ALA A 197 -24.42 -1.09 -17.91
CA ALA A 197 -23.12 -0.54 -18.26
C ALA A 197 -23.23 0.85 -18.91
N ALA A 198 -24.19 1.03 -19.83
CA ALA A 198 -24.45 2.33 -20.46
C ALA A 198 -24.87 3.39 -19.42
N LYS A 199 -25.73 3.02 -18.45
CA LYS A 199 -26.13 3.89 -17.33
C LYS A 199 -24.90 4.35 -16.53
N TYR A 200 -23.97 3.44 -16.21
CA TYR A 200 -22.76 3.81 -15.48
C TYR A 200 -21.84 4.70 -16.29
N LEU A 201 -21.55 4.35 -17.55
CA LEU A 201 -20.69 5.16 -18.43
C LEU A 201 -21.26 6.56 -18.68
N ALA A 202 -22.58 6.70 -18.82
CA ALA A 202 -23.21 8.01 -18.95
C ALA A 202 -23.03 8.88 -17.70
N ALA A 203 -22.97 8.27 -16.51
CA ALA A 203 -22.83 8.99 -15.25
C ALA A 203 -21.38 9.28 -14.85
N ILE A 204 -20.43 8.41 -15.22
CA ILE A 204 -19.02 8.53 -14.81
C ILE A 204 -18.09 9.01 -15.94
N GLY A 205 -18.55 8.96 -17.19
CA GLY A 205 -17.71 9.14 -18.36
C GLY A 205 -16.73 7.97 -18.52
N SER A 206 -15.54 8.11 -17.95
CA SER A 206 -14.47 7.10 -18.02
C SER A 206 -14.31 6.37 -16.69
N ALA A 207 -14.33 5.03 -16.74
CA ALA A 207 -14.00 4.19 -15.58
C ALA A 207 -12.53 4.29 -15.15
N GLY A 208 -11.65 4.87 -15.99
CA GLY A 208 -10.24 5.09 -15.67
C GLY A 208 -9.95 6.43 -14.99
N ALA A 209 -10.95 7.30 -14.83
CA ALA A 209 -10.78 8.58 -14.16
C ALA A 209 -10.94 8.45 -12.63
N TYR A 210 -10.40 9.42 -11.88
CA TYR A 210 -10.69 9.54 -10.46
C TYR A 210 -12.17 9.83 -10.24
N SER A 211 -12.75 9.19 -9.22
CA SER A 211 -14.07 9.54 -8.70
C SER A 211 -13.98 10.64 -7.63
N HIS A 212 -15.14 11.05 -7.11
CA HIS A 212 -15.20 11.72 -5.82
C HIS A 212 -14.49 10.90 -4.74
N SER A 213 -13.94 11.55 -3.70
CA SER A 213 -13.18 10.91 -2.62
C SER A 213 -13.97 9.87 -1.84
N GLN A 214 -15.27 10.12 -1.64
CA GLN A 214 -16.21 9.15 -1.04
C GLN A 214 -16.64 8.04 -2.01
N GLY A 215 -16.27 8.15 -3.29
CA GLY A 215 -16.65 7.21 -4.35
C GLY A 215 -17.66 7.77 -5.34
N VAL A 216 -17.88 7.01 -6.42
CA VAL A 216 -18.75 7.35 -7.55
C VAL A 216 -20.18 7.69 -7.07
N PRO A 217 -20.70 8.91 -7.34
CA PRO A 217 -22.00 9.34 -6.80
C PRO A 217 -23.18 8.46 -7.19
N ILE A 218 -23.25 7.95 -8.43
CA ILE A 218 -24.33 7.05 -8.83
C ILE A 218 -24.30 5.73 -8.06
N VAL A 219 -23.11 5.23 -7.72
CA VAL A 219 -22.97 3.99 -6.94
C VAL A 219 -23.35 4.25 -5.49
N ARG A 220 -22.95 5.38 -4.89
CA ARG A 220 -23.39 5.77 -3.54
C ARG A 220 -24.91 5.86 -3.42
N ARG A 221 -25.59 6.45 -4.41
CA ARG A 221 -27.06 6.46 -4.49
C ARG A 221 -27.66 5.07 -4.57
N GLU A 222 -27.13 4.20 -5.42
CA GLU A 222 -27.63 2.82 -5.53
C GLU A 222 -27.39 1.99 -4.25
N VAL A 223 -26.32 2.26 -3.50
CA VAL A 223 -26.10 1.67 -2.17
C VAL A 223 -27.13 2.20 -1.17
N ALA A 224 -27.41 3.51 -1.17
CA ALA A 224 -28.46 4.10 -0.33
C ALA A 224 -29.82 3.47 -0.61
N ASP A 225 -30.23 3.37 -1.89
CA ASP A 225 -31.47 2.72 -2.31
C ASP A 225 -31.54 1.25 -1.86
N PHE A 226 -30.41 0.53 -1.94
CA PHE A 226 -30.31 -0.85 -1.46
C PHE A 226 -30.54 -0.95 0.04
N ILE A 227 -29.91 -0.07 0.83
CA ILE A 227 -30.05 -0.04 2.30
C ILE A 227 -31.49 0.31 2.67
N GLU A 228 -32.08 1.32 2.04
CA GLU A 228 -33.46 1.72 2.30
C GLU A 228 -34.45 0.60 1.97
N LYS A 229 -34.29 -0.06 0.83
CA LYS A 229 -35.13 -1.20 0.45
C LYS A 229 -35.00 -2.37 1.43
N ARG A 230 -33.80 -2.63 1.95
CA ARG A 230 -33.53 -3.71 2.92
C ARG A 230 -34.14 -3.39 4.29
N ASP A 231 -34.02 -2.14 4.73
CA ASP A 231 -34.27 -1.77 6.11
C ASP A 231 -35.66 -1.14 6.33
N GLY A 232 -36.24 -0.53 5.29
CA GLY A 232 -37.45 0.29 5.37
C GLY A 232 -37.20 1.71 5.89
N PHE A 233 -35.95 2.15 5.94
CA PHE A 233 -35.53 3.47 6.43
C PHE A 233 -34.55 4.12 5.46
N ALA A 234 -34.76 5.39 5.15
CA ALA A 234 -33.94 6.15 4.22
C ALA A 234 -32.43 6.07 4.55
N ALA A 235 -31.61 6.07 3.51
CA ALA A 235 -30.17 6.19 3.59
C ALA A 235 -29.72 7.42 2.81
N ASP A 236 -28.78 8.18 3.36
CA ASP A 236 -28.22 9.34 2.67
C ASP A 236 -26.96 8.90 1.90
N PRO A 237 -26.91 9.08 0.57
CA PRO A 237 -25.71 8.84 -0.22
C PRO A 237 -24.47 9.57 0.29
N GLU A 238 -24.61 10.75 0.90
CA GLU A 238 -23.50 11.56 1.41
C GLU A 238 -22.87 10.95 2.68
N ASN A 239 -23.59 10.04 3.34
CA ASN A 239 -23.09 9.27 4.49
C ASN A 239 -22.44 7.94 4.10
N ILE A 240 -22.30 7.66 2.80
CA ILE A 240 -21.77 6.40 2.27
C ILE A 240 -20.40 6.63 1.65
N PHE A 241 -19.43 5.82 2.07
CA PHE A 241 -18.05 5.87 1.60
C PHE A 241 -17.69 4.55 0.93
N LEU A 242 -17.40 4.58 -0.36
CA LEU A 242 -16.93 3.42 -1.10
C LEU A 242 -15.44 3.18 -0.81
N THR A 243 -15.06 1.93 -0.60
CA THR A 243 -13.71 1.56 -0.17
C THR A 243 -13.20 0.34 -0.93
N ALA A 244 -11.88 0.11 -0.82
CA ALA A 244 -11.21 -1.05 -1.41
C ALA A 244 -11.47 -2.36 -0.63
N GLY A 245 -12.74 -2.68 -0.41
CA GLY A 245 -13.25 -3.70 0.51
C GLY A 245 -13.54 -3.13 1.92
N ALA A 246 -14.07 -3.97 2.80
CA ALA A 246 -14.34 -3.56 4.19
C ALA A 246 -13.07 -3.36 5.03
N SER A 247 -11.94 -4.01 4.68
CA SER A 247 -10.73 -3.92 5.51
C SER A 247 -10.16 -2.49 5.61
N PRO A 248 -9.99 -1.74 4.50
CA PRO A 248 -9.59 -0.33 4.57
C PRO A 248 -10.63 0.56 5.26
N ALA A 249 -11.92 0.24 5.15
CA ALA A 249 -12.98 0.98 5.85
C ALA A 249 -12.83 0.87 7.37
N VAL A 250 -12.68 -0.37 7.88
CA VAL A 250 -12.44 -0.62 9.30
C VAL A 250 -11.16 0.08 9.77
N GLN A 251 -10.08 0.00 9.00
CA GLN A 251 -8.82 0.68 9.34
C GLN A 251 -8.98 2.20 9.41
N LEU A 252 -9.68 2.81 8.45
CA LEU A 252 -9.93 4.25 8.43
C LEU A 252 -10.71 4.70 9.67
N VAL A 253 -11.79 3.99 10.01
CA VAL A 253 -12.63 4.30 11.17
C VAL A 253 -11.87 4.12 12.48
N LEU A 254 -11.14 3.00 12.64
CA LEU A 254 -10.33 2.76 13.83
C LEU A 254 -9.24 3.82 14.00
N ASN A 255 -8.55 4.20 12.92
CA ASN A 255 -7.53 5.24 12.96
C ASN A 255 -8.12 6.62 13.32
N SER A 256 -9.38 6.88 12.95
CA SER A 256 -10.07 8.13 13.30
C SER A 256 -10.49 8.16 14.78
N LEU A 257 -10.82 7.00 15.36
CA LEU A 257 -11.20 6.88 16.77
C LEU A 257 -9.99 6.88 17.72
N ILE A 258 -8.90 6.24 17.35
CA ILE A 258 -7.72 6.01 18.20
C ILE A 258 -6.78 7.23 18.17
N SER A 259 -7.08 8.22 19.01
CA SER A 259 -6.26 9.43 19.11
C SER A 259 -5.04 9.30 20.02
N HIS A 260 -5.01 8.29 20.90
CA HIS A 260 -3.90 8.04 21.83
C HIS A 260 -3.93 6.61 22.40
N PRO A 261 -2.87 6.13 23.09
CA PRO A 261 -2.78 4.73 23.47
C PRO A 261 -3.86 4.19 24.39
N LYS A 262 -4.44 5.06 25.22
CA LYS A 262 -5.54 4.70 26.13
C LYS A 262 -6.93 4.66 25.48
N VAL A 263 -7.06 4.92 24.18
CA VAL A 263 -8.35 4.73 23.49
C VAL A 263 -8.62 3.24 23.37
N GLY A 264 -9.75 2.79 23.92
CA GLY A 264 -10.19 1.41 23.92
C GLY A 264 -11.21 1.12 22.82
N ILE A 265 -11.04 -0.01 22.13
CA ILE A 265 -12.02 -0.55 21.19
C ILE A 265 -12.45 -1.93 21.67
N MET A 266 -13.74 -2.10 21.96
CA MET A 266 -14.28 -3.39 22.37
C MET A 266 -14.40 -4.32 21.17
N ILE A 267 -13.86 -5.53 21.27
CA ILE A 267 -13.84 -6.52 20.18
C ILE A 267 -14.23 -7.91 20.68
N PRO A 268 -14.94 -8.72 19.87
CA PRO A 268 -15.35 -10.06 20.29
C PRO A 268 -14.15 -10.98 20.45
N ILE A 269 -14.30 -12.03 21.25
CA ILE A 269 -13.41 -13.19 21.27
C ILE A 269 -14.28 -14.44 21.15
N PRO A 270 -14.06 -15.31 20.15
CA PRO A 270 -13.09 -15.16 19.04
C PRO A 270 -13.50 -14.07 18.02
N GLN A 271 -12.56 -13.62 17.17
CA GLN A 271 -12.80 -12.56 16.17
C GLN A 271 -12.02 -12.73 14.87
N TYR A 272 -12.42 -11.97 13.86
CA TYR A 272 -11.69 -11.80 12.61
C TYR A 272 -10.43 -10.93 12.82
N PRO A 273 -9.20 -11.48 12.72
CA PRO A 273 -7.96 -10.85 13.22
C PRO A 273 -7.60 -9.43 12.74
N LEU A 274 -8.32 -8.89 11.75
CA LEU A 274 -8.18 -7.52 11.28
C LEU A 274 -8.32 -6.50 12.42
N TYR A 275 -9.25 -6.68 13.36
CA TYR A 275 -9.48 -5.69 14.41
C TYR A 275 -8.30 -5.59 15.35
N THR A 276 -7.86 -6.70 15.97
CA THR A 276 -6.68 -6.70 16.84
C THR A 276 -5.44 -6.17 16.13
N ALA A 277 -5.20 -6.60 14.88
CA ALA A 277 -4.07 -6.12 14.08
C ALA A 277 -4.12 -4.61 13.84
N SER A 278 -5.31 -4.07 13.51
CA SER A 278 -5.47 -2.63 13.21
C SER A 278 -5.41 -1.78 14.47
N ILE A 279 -6.01 -2.24 15.58
CA ILE A 279 -5.92 -1.56 16.88
C ILE A 279 -4.46 -1.48 17.32
N ALA A 280 -3.71 -2.59 17.22
CA ALA A 280 -2.28 -2.60 17.52
C ALA A 280 -1.50 -1.65 16.60
N LEU A 281 -1.77 -1.67 15.29
CA LEU A 281 -1.12 -0.80 14.30
C LEU A 281 -1.27 0.69 14.62
N PHE A 282 -2.44 1.10 15.13
CA PHE A 282 -2.73 2.47 15.51
C PHE A 282 -2.43 2.77 16.98
N ASN A 283 -1.71 1.87 17.65
CA ASN A 283 -1.32 1.97 19.05
C ASN A 283 -2.50 2.10 20.02
N GLY A 284 -3.69 1.59 19.68
CA GLY A 284 -4.87 1.60 20.55
C GLY A 284 -4.90 0.43 21.54
N THR A 285 -5.86 0.46 22.46
CA THR A 285 -6.09 -0.61 23.43
C THR A 285 -7.24 -1.52 22.97
N ALA A 286 -6.96 -2.80 22.76
CA ALA A 286 -8.01 -3.78 22.49
C ALA A 286 -8.72 -4.17 23.80
N VAL A 287 -10.04 -4.10 23.83
CA VAL A 287 -10.88 -4.44 25.00
C VAL A 287 -11.70 -5.70 24.68
N PRO A 288 -11.21 -6.90 25.01
CA PRO A 288 -11.87 -8.13 24.60
C PRO A 288 -13.16 -8.36 25.40
N TYR A 289 -14.23 -8.76 24.72
CA TYR A 289 -15.41 -9.35 25.34
C TYR A 289 -15.65 -10.75 24.77
N TYR A 290 -16.07 -11.69 25.60
CA TYR A 290 -16.17 -13.09 25.22
C TYR A 290 -17.58 -13.45 24.72
N LEU A 291 -17.64 -14.13 23.58
CA LEU A 291 -18.89 -14.71 23.09
C LEU A 291 -19.19 -16.01 23.84
N ASP A 292 -20.47 -16.28 24.12
CA ASP A 292 -20.87 -17.47 24.88
C ASP A 292 -21.08 -18.66 23.92
N GLU A 293 -20.07 -19.53 23.84
CA GLU A 293 -20.09 -20.75 23.01
C GLU A 293 -21.32 -21.64 23.30
N ALA A 294 -21.67 -21.81 24.57
CA ALA A 294 -22.80 -22.65 25.00
C ALA A 294 -24.15 -22.06 24.59
N LYS A 295 -24.21 -20.75 24.33
CA LYS A 295 -25.40 -20.03 23.86
C LYS A 295 -25.29 -19.62 22.39
N ASN A 296 -24.73 -20.50 21.56
CA ASN A 296 -24.59 -20.29 20.12
C ASN A 296 -23.76 -19.04 19.76
N TRP A 297 -22.71 -18.76 20.53
CA TRP A 297 -21.85 -17.58 20.36
C TRP A 297 -22.62 -16.25 20.47
N GLY A 298 -23.69 -16.23 21.25
CA GLY A 298 -24.46 -15.03 21.57
C GLY A 298 -23.68 -14.04 22.44
N LEU A 299 -24.19 -12.82 22.52
CA LEU A 299 -23.66 -11.80 23.43
C LEU A 299 -24.41 -11.83 24.76
N SER A 300 -23.71 -11.43 25.82
CA SER A 300 -24.28 -11.20 27.15
C SER A 300 -23.99 -9.76 27.58
N LYS A 301 -25.03 -9.08 28.05
CA LYS A 301 -24.92 -7.72 28.62
C LYS A 301 -23.98 -7.68 29.81
N GLU A 302 -23.98 -8.73 30.63
CA GLU A 302 -23.12 -8.88 31.80
C GLU A 302 -21.64 -8.93 31.39
N GLU A 303 -21.33 -9.68 30.33
CA GLU A 303 -19.97 -9.77 29.80
C GLU A 303 -19.50 -8.45 29.17
N LEU A 304 -20.35 -7.77 28.41
CA LEU A 304 -20.05 -6.42 27.89
C LEU A 304 -19.78 -5.44 29.02
N ALA A 305 -20.63 -5.43 30.06
CA ALA A 305 -20.47 -4.56 31.23
C ALA A 305 -19.20 -4.89 32.02
N ARG A 306 -18.88 -6.18 32.21
CA ARG A 306 -17.65 -6.63 32.89
C ARG A 306 -16.41 -6.17 32.13
N SER A 307 -16.37 -6.38 30.81
CA SER A 307 -15.25 -6.00 29.96
C SER A 307 -15.01 -4.49 29.96
N LEU A 308 -16.08 -3.70 29.77
CA LEU A 308 -16.03 -2.24 29.81
C LEU A 308 -15.57 -1.72 31.18
N SER A 309 -16.15 -2.23 32.27
CA SER A 309 -15.82 -1.79 33.63
C SER A 309 -14.36 -2.06 33.97
N LYS A 310 -13.85 -3.24 33.59
CA LYS A 310 -12.43 -3.58 33.76
C LYS A 310 -11.54 -2.58 33.02
N ALA A 311 -11.80 -2.35 31.73
CA ALA A 311 -10.98 -1.44 30.92
C ALA A 311 -10.98 -0.02 31.49
N ARG A 312 -12.16 0.50 31.88
CA ARG A 312 -12.27 1.82 32.51
C ARG A 312 -11.52 1.90 33.85
N SER A 313 -11.52 0.83 34.65
CA SER A 313 -10.74 0.78 35.91
C SER A 313 -9.22 0.82 35.69
N GLU A 314 -8.77 0.37 34.52
CA GLU A 314 -7.36 0.44 34.08
C GLU A 314 -7.03 1.79 33.39
N GLY A 315 -7.98 2.72 33.37
CA GLY A 315 -7.83 4.05 32.78
C GLY A 315 -7.93 4.08 31.26
N VAL A 316 -8.59 3.08 30.65
CA VAL A 316 -8.86 3.03 29.21
C VAL A 316 -10.14 3.82 28.90
N GLU A 317 -10.04 4.73 27.94
CA GLU A 317 -11.16 5.49 27.38
C GLU A 317 -11.80 4.67 26.26
N VAL A 318 -12.77 3.82 26.59
CA VAL A 318 -13.46 3.01 25.59
C VAL A 318 -14.37 3.89 24.74
N ARG A 319 -14.14 3.92 23.42
CA ARG A 319 -14.88 4.76 22.47
C ARG A 319 -15.81 4.01 21.54
N ALA A 320 -15.57 2.71 21.33
CA ALA A 320 -16.37 1.95 20.37
C ALA A 320 -16.54 0.48 20.76
N LEU A 321 -17.64 -0.11 20.28
CA LEU A 321 -17.92 -1.54 20.32
C LEU A 321 -18.02 -2.08 18.90
N CYS A 322 -17.14 -3.01 18.55
CA CYS A 322 -17.21 -3.76 17.30
C CYS A 322 -18.09 -4.99 17.44
N ILE A 323 -19.08 -5.14 16.56
CA ILE A 323 -19.88 -6.33 16.40
C ILE A 323 -19.65 -6.92 15.01
N ILE A 324 -19.41 -8.23 14.93
CA ILE A 324 -19.34 -8.97 13.66
C ILE A 324 -20.60 -9.81 13.53
N ASN A 325 -21.50 -9.44 12.62
CA ASN A 325 -22.80 -10.10 12.46
C ASN A 325 -23.23 -10.18 10.99
N PRO A 326 -23.38 -11.38 10.39
CA PRO A 326 -23.06 -12.68 10.96
C PRO A 326 -21.57 -12.85 11.32
N GLY A 327 -21.30 -13.61 12.36
CA GLY A 327 -19.97 -13.69 12.98
C GLY A 327 -18.93 -14.48 12.19
N ASN A 328 -17.68 -14.06 12.32
CA ASN A 328 -16.51 -14.74 11.78
C ASN A 328 -15.44 -14.77 12.89
N PRO A 329 -15.00 -15.95 13.36
CA PRO A 329 -15.12 -17.27 12.73
C PRO A 329 -16.35 -18.11 13.12
N THR A 330 -17.19 -17.62 14.02
CA THR A 330 -18.21 -18.41 14.75
C THR A 330 -19.50 -18.70 13.98
N GLY A 331 -19.81 -17.95 12.92
CA GLY A 331 -20.94 -18.21 12.02
C GLY A 331 -22.33 -17.94 12.62
N GLN A 332 -22.42 -17.40 13.84
CA GLN A 332 -23.68 -17.03 14.46
C GLN A 332 -24.32 -15.83 13.76
N CYS A 333 -25.65 -15.75 13.83
CA CYS A 333 -26.42 -14.56 13.50
C CYS A 333 -27.17 -14.12 14.75
N LEU A 334 -26.99 -12.85 15.15
CA LEU A 334 -27.58 -12.34 16.38
C LEU A 334 -29.10 -12.32 16.32
N SER A 335 -29.75 -12.58 17.46
CA SER A 335 -31.19 -12.36 17.59
C SER A 335 -31.47 -10.86 17.67
N LEU A 336 -32.70 -10.48 17.30
CA LEU A 336 -33.15 -9.10 17.48
C LEU A 336 -33.07 -8.64 18.95
N GLU A 337 -33.31 -9.55 19.90
CA GLU A 337 -33.15 -9.30 21.33
C GLU A 337 -31.71 -8.92 21.69
N ASN A 338 -30.71 -9.74 21.31
CA ASN A 338 -29.31 -9.39 21.54
C ASN A 338 -28.90 -8.09 20.86
N MET A 339 -29.40 -7.83 19.65
CA MET A 339 -29.10 -6.57 18.96
C MET A 339 -29.69 -5.36 19.71
N ASN A 340 -30.88 -5.48 20.29
CA ASN A 340 -31.46 -4.44 21.14
C ASN A 340 -30.62 -4.21 22.40
N GLU A 341 -30.18 -5.28 23.06
CA GLU A 341 -29.31 -5.17 24.25
C GLU A 341 -28.00 -4.46 23.94
N VAL A 342 -27.40 -4.74 22.78
CA VAL A 342 -26.17 -4.06 22.31
C VAL A 342 -26.44 -2.57 22.06
N VAL A 343 -27.52 -2.24 21.36
CA VAL A 343 -27.87 -0.84 21.07
C VAL A 343 -28.15 -0.06 22.36
N GLU A 344 -28.87 -0.66 23.31
CA GLU A 344 -29.13 -0.06 24.63
C GLU A 344 -27.85 0.12 25.45
N PHE A 345 -26.94 -0.85 25.39
CA PHE A 345 -25.63 -0.77 26.02
C PHE A 345 -24.80 0.38 25.44
N CYS A 346 -24.63 0.44 24.12
CA CYS A 346 -23.88 1.50 23.45
C CYS A 346 -24.44 2.90 23.75
N LYS A 347 -25.77 3.05 23.73
CA LYS A 347 -26.43 4.32 24.07
C LYS A 347 -26.17 4.72 25.51
N LYS A 348 -26.34 3.79 26.46
CA LYS A 348 -26.13 4.06 27.89
C LYS A 348 -24.68 4.47 28.17
N GLU A 349 -23.74 3.80 27.53
CA GLU A 349 -22.31 3.96 27.80
C GLU A 349 -21.64 5.03 26.92
N ASN A 350 -22.41 5.64 26.00
CA ASN A 350 -21.97 6.66 25.05
C ASN A 350 -20.73 6.24 24.24
N ILE A 351 -20.86 5.10 23.56
CA ILE A 351 -19.80 4.56 22.69
C ILE A 351 -20.35 4.24 21.30
N VAL A 352 -19.52 4.45 20.29
CA VAL A 352 -19.86 4.23 18.87
C VAL A 352 -20.04 2.74 18.60
N LEU A 353 -21.10 2.38 17.88
CA LEU A 353 -21.30 1.01 17.42
C LEU A 353 -20.66 0.81 16.04
N LEU A 354 -19.75 -0.16 15.93
CA LEU A 354 -19.10 -0.56 14.68
C LEU A 354 -19.68 -1.90 14.23
N ALA A 355 -20.54 -1.90 13.21
CA ALA A 355 -21.28 -3.07 12.75
C ALA A 355 -20.66 -3.67 11.47
N ASP A 356 -19.90 -4.77 11.62
CA ASP A 356 -19.33 -5.52 10.51
C ASP A 356 -20.36 -6.53 9.96
N GLU A 357 -21.03 -6.13 8.87
CA GLU A 357 -22.16 -6.84 8.26
C GLU A 357 -21.78 -7.43 6.89
N VAL A 358 -20.50 -7.79 6.69
CA VAL A 358 -20.01 -8.33 5.41
C VAL A 358 -20.65 -9.66 5.02
N TYR A 359 -21.16 -10.43 5.99
CA TYR A 359 -21.80 -11.72 5.77
C TYR A 359 -23.34 -11.65 5.72
N GLN A 360 -23.95 -10.46 5.61
CA GLN A 360 -25.41 -10.27 5.73
C GLN A 360 -26.27 -11.13 4.79
N THR A 361 -25.73 -11.59 3.64
CA THR A 361 -26.44 -12.47 2.71
C THR A 361 -26.14 -13.97 2.91
N ASN A 362 -25.24 -14.32 3.83
CA ASN A 362 -24.84 -15.71 4.14
C ASN A 362 -25.68 -16.29 5.29
N ILE A 363 -27.00 -16.22 5.17
CA ILE A 363 -27.93 -16.71 6.19
C ILE A 363 -28.47 -18.07 5.77
N TYR A 364 -28.04 -19.12 6.46
CA TYR A 364 -28.42 -20.50 6.12
C TYR A 364 -29.73 -20.96 6.78
N LYS A 365 -30.18 -20.27 7.84
CA LYS A 365 -31.43 -20.54 8.55
C LYS A 365 -32.32 -19.29 8.64
N PRO A 366 -32.74 -18.70 7.52
CA PRO A 366 -33.43 -17.41 7.52
C PRO A 366 -34.80 -17.42 8.22
N ALA A 367 -35.45 -18.59 8.32
CA ALA A 367 -36.71 -18.74 9.05
C ALA A 367 -36.52 -18.72 10.59
N GLU A 368 -35.40 -19.21 11.10
CA GLU A 368 -35.09 -19.26 12.54
C GLU A 368 -34.32 -18.02 13.00
N ARG A 369 -33.40 -17.54 12.16
CA ARG A 369 -32.48 -16.46 12.47
C ARG A 369 -32.20 -15.61 11.22
N PRO A 370 -33.15 -14.74 10.81
CA PRO A 370 -32.94 -13.82 9.70
C PRO A 370 -31.87 -12.79 10.05
N PHE A 371 -31.25 -12.22 9.01
CA PHE A 371 -30.39 -11.05 9.19
C PHE A 371 -31.23 -9.80 9.49
N HIS A 372 -30.77 -9.03 10.46
CA HIS A 372 -31.19 -7.66 10.69
C HIS A 372 -29.94 -6.78 10.68
N SER A 373 -30.01 -5.63 10.01
CA SER A 373 -28.95 -4.62 10.11
C SER A 373 -29.06 -3.85 11.43
N PHE A 374 -27.94 -3.41 11.98
CA PHE A 374 -27.97 -2.52 13.13
C PHE A 374 -28.63 -1.19 12.81
N LYS A 375 -28.52 -0.69 11.58
CA LYS A 375 -29.24 0.51 11.14
C LYS A 375 -30.76 0.35 11.32
N LYS A 376 -31.31 -0.78 10.85
CA LYS A 376 -32.75 -1.08 11.01
C LYS A 376 -33.13 -1.14 12.49
N VAL A 377 -32.33 -1.81 13.32
CA VAL A 377 -32.59 -1.93 14.76
C VAL A 377 -32.59 -0.55 15.43
N VAL A 378 -31.56 0.27 15.19
CA VAL A 378 -31.43 1.62 15.75
C VAL A 378 -32.60 2.50 15.31
N LYS A 379 -32.89 2.59 14.00
CA LYS A 379 -33.98 3.44 13.48
C LYS A 379 -35.37 2.97 13.93
N SER A 380 -35.55 1.68 14.21
CA SER A 380 -36.82 1.15 14.73
C SER A 380 -37.11 1.53 16.19
N LYS A 381 -36.11 1.99 16.96
CA LYS A 381 -36.32 2.42 18.36
C LYS A 381 -36.86 3.86 18.47
N GLY A 382 -36.94 4.59 17.36
CA GLY A 382 -37.57 5.91 17.31
C GLY A 382 -36.63 7.07 17.67
N PRO A 383 -37.17 8.30 17.77
CA PRO A 383 -36.39 9.54 17.80
C PRO A 383 -35.40 9.68 18.96
N GLU A 384 -35.63 8.95 20.05
CA GLU A 384 -34.70 8.92 21.17
C GLU A 384 -33.32 8.35 20.80
N TYR A 385 -33.19 7.64 19.68
CA TYR A 385 -31.92 7.11 19.15
C TYR A 385 -31.37 7.93 17.97
N ASP A 386 -31.87 9.14 17.70
CA ASP A 386 -31.38 9.97 16.59
C ASP A 386 -29.96 10.52 16.82
N ASN A 387 -29.44 10.45 18.04
CA ASN A 387 -28.03 10.73 18.36
C ASN A 387 -27.17 9.46 18.51
N PHE A 388 -27.70 8.28 18.16
CA PHE A 388 -26.96 7.03 18.28
C PHE A 388 -25.93 6.88 17.16
N GLU A 389 -24.65 6.95 17.51
CA GLU A 389 -23.54 6.83 16.57
C GLU A 389 -23.33 5.38 16.12
N LEU A 390 -23.51 5.13 14.82
CA LEU A 390 -23.34 3.83 14.19
C LEU A 390 -22.54 3.94 12.90
N ILE A 391 -21.58 3.03 12.71
CA ILE A 391 -20.90 2.82 11.43
C ILE A 391 -21.07 1.37 10.99
N SER A 392 -21.71 1.16 9.85
CA SER A 392 -21.97 -0.17 9.28
C SER A 392 -21.06 -0.46 8.09
N PHE A 393 -20.40 -1.62 8.09
CA PHE A 393 -19.46 -2.04 7.04
C PHE A 393 -20.04 -3.12 6.15
N HIS A 394 -19.78 -3.04 4.84
CA HIS A 394 -20.12 -4.08 3.89
C HIS A 394 -19.07 -4.30 2.79
N SER A 395 -19.13 -5.44 2.12
CA SER A 395 -18.11 -5.87 1.15
C SER A 395 -18.68 -6.78 0.07
N VAL A 396 -18.20 -6.63 -1.16
CA VAL A 396 -18.54 -7.53 -2.29
C VAL A 396 -17.79 -8.86 -2.24
N SER A 397 -16.88 -9.02 -1.28
CA SER A 397 -15.99 -10.17 -1.19
C SER A 397 -16.66 -11.45 -0.68
N LYS A 398 -17.78 -11.33 0.04
CA LYS A 398 -18.47 -12.45 0.69
C LYS A 398 -19.82 -12.70 0.02
N GLY A 399 -20.62 -13.63 0.54
CA GLY A 399 -21.90 -13.98 -0.06
C GLY A 399 -21.79 -14.70 -1.39
N MET A 400 -22.93 -14.75 -2.08
CA MET A 400 -23.03 -15.29 -3.44
C MET A 400 -22.27 -14.45 -4.45
N VAL A 401 -21.98 -13.18 -4.14
CA VAL A 401 -21.14 -12.29 -4.96
C VAL A 401 -19.70 -12.82 -5.00
N GLY A 402 -19.06 -12.97 -3.84
CA GLY A 402 -17.77 -13.66 -3.72
C GLY A 402 -16.60 -13.05 -4.52
N GLU A 403 -16.65 -11.76 -4.86
CA GLU A 403 -15.68 -11.07 -5.72
C GLU A 403 -14.49 -10.53 -4.91
N CYS A 404 -13.83 -11.38 -4.13
CA CYS A 404 -12.72 -11.02 -3.23
C CYS A 404 -11.59 -10.23 -3.90
N GLY A 405 -11.28 -10.56 -5.15
CA GLY A 405 -10.21 -9.92 -5.93
C GLY A 405 -10.57 -8.55 -6.48
N ARG A 406 -11.87 -8.20 -6.55
CA ARG A 406 -12.34 -6.90 -7.04
C ARG A 406 -12.20 -5.78 -6.02
N ARG A 407 -12.01 -6.14 -4.74
CA ARG A 407 -11.77 -5.19 -3.64
C ARG A 407 -12.85 -4.11 -3.55
N GLY A 408 -14.13 -4.45 -3.73
CA GLY A 408 -15.23 -3.50 -3.52
C GLY A 408 -15.81 -3.58 -2.10
N GLY A 409 -16.14 -2.45 -1.52
CA GLY A 409 -16.86 -2.36 -0.23
C GLY A 409 -17.38 -0.95 0.01
N TYR A 410 -18.10 -0.80 1.12
CA TYR A 410 -18.51 0.50 1.61
C TYR A 410 -18.65 0.49 3.13
N PHE A 411 -18.70 1.67 3.72
CA PHE A 411 -19.30 1.87 5.03
C PHE A 411 -20.33 3.01 4.99
N GLU A 412 -21.32 2.93 5.88
CA GLU A 412 -22.34 3.94 6.09
C GLU A 412 -22.19 4.52 7.50
N CYS A 413 -22.14 5.84 7.59
CA CYS A 413 -22.23 6.58 8.86
C CYS A 413 -23.70 6.90 9.18
N THR A 414 -24.15 6.59 10.38
CA THR A 414 -25.50 6.93 10.88
C THR A 414 -25.37 7.76 12.14
N ASN A 415 -25.93 8.97 12.11
CA ASN A 415 -25.91 9.96 13.19
C ASN A 415 -24.50 10.29 13.72
N ILE A 416 -23.48 10.26 12.85
CA ILE A 416 -22.13 10.73 13.19
C ILE A 416 -22.10 12.25 13.07
N ASP A 417 -21.29 12.91 13.89
CA ASP A 417 -21.06 14.36 13.81
C ASP A 417 -20.63 14.77 12.39
N PRO A 418 -21.26 15.81 11.80
CA PRO A 418 -20.89 16.29 10.46
C PRO A 418 -19.54 17.02 10.39
N GLU A 419 -19.00 17.53 11.50
CA GLU A 419 -17.65 18.16 11.57
C GLU A 419 -16.56 17.14 11.91
#